data_AF-A0AAV9AJW6-F1
#
_entry.id   AF-A0AAV9AJW6-F1
#
_cell.length_a   1.000
_cell.length_b   1.000
_cell.length_c   1.000
_cell.angle_alpha   90.00
_cell.angle_beta   90.00
_cell.angle_gamma   90.00
#
_symmetry.space_group_name_H-M   'P 1'
#
loop_
_entity.id
_entity.type
_entity.pdbx_description
1 polymer ?
#
loop_
_entity_poly.entity_id
_entity_poly.type
_entity_poly.pdbx_seq_one_letter_code
_entity_poly.pdbx_strand_id
1 'polypeptide(L)' 'MSIPSSIDVRPPNISKTKGSGKRLKGGMELAMEEKEKQRRTCSMCGKKEKHNKRSCPMLKEMFFGSSLM' A
#
# COMPACT_ATOMS: atom_id res chain seq x y z
N MET A 1 -31.84 -44.84 33.80
CA MET A 1 -31.50 -43.87 32.74
C MET A 1 -29.99 -43.67 32.77
N SER A 2 -29.31 -43.98 31.69
CA SER A 2 -27.84 -44.03 31.64
C SER A 2 -27.30 -42.72 31.09
N ILE A 3 -26.40 -42.08 31.84
CA ILE A 3 -25.76 -40.81 31.45
C ILE A 3 -24.56 -41.14 30.54
N PRO A 4 -24.42 -40.48 29.38
CA PRO A 4 -23.30 -40.73 28.48
C PRO A 4 -21.97 -40.28 29.08
N SER A 5 -20.91 -41.05 28.82
CA SER A 5 -19.55 -40.83 29.33
C SER A 5 -18.79 -39.68 28.65
N SER A 6 -19.27 -39.19 27.50
CA SER A 6 -18.69 -38.05 26.82
C SER A 6 -19.73 -37.33 25.95
N ILE A 7 -19.71 -36.00 25.98
CA ILE A 7 -20.59 -35.13 25.20
C ILE A 7 -19.69 -34.22 24.37
N ASP A 8 -19.80 -34.31 23.05
CA ASP A 8 -19.13 -33.42 22.11
C ASP A 8 -19.99 -32.16 21.90
N VAL A 9 -19.54 -31.02 22.44
CA VAL A 9 -20.23 -29.73 22.31
C VAL A 9 -19.50 -28.90 21.26
N ARG A 10 -20.13 -28.72 20.09
CA ARG A 10 -19.59 -27.82 19.05
C ARG A 10 -19.78 -26.36 19.48
N PRO A 11 -18.77 -25.49 19.26
CA PRO A 11 -18.93 -24.07 19.50
C PRO A 11 -20.02 -23.49 18.58
N PRO A 12 -20.79 -22.49 19.05
CA PRO A 12 -21.81 -21.85 18.23
C PRO A 12 -21.17 -21.07 17.07
N ASN A 13 -21.93 -20.90 15.99
CA ASN A 13 -21.51 -20.05 14.89
C ASN A 13 -21.31 -18.61 15.36
N ILE A 14 -20.10 -18.10 15.19
CA ILE A 14 -19.75 -16.72 15.54
C ILE A 14 -20.49 -15.78 14.58
N SER A 15 -21.37 -14.94 15.12
CA SER A 15 -22.06 -13.90 14.37
C SER A 15 -21.29 -12.57 14.40
N LYS A 16 -21.39 -11.78 13.34
CA LYS A 16 -20.83 -10.43 13.28
C LYS A 16 -21.80 -9.46 13.93
N THR A 17 -21.38 -8.80 15.00
CA THR A 17 -22.19 -7.81 15.70
C THR A 17 -22.14 -6.45 14.99
N LYS A 18 -23.10 -5.57 15.29
CA LYS A 18 -23.10 -4.19 14.78
C LYS A 18 -21.80 -3.51 15.21
N GLY A 19 -21.03 -3.02 14.24
CA GLY A 19 -19.73 -2.36 14.49
C GLY A 19 -18.51 -3.27 14.40
N SER A 20 -18.65 -4.56 14.10
CA SER A 20 -17.50 -5.47 13.92
C SER A 20 -16.74 -5.26 12.59
N GLY A 21 -17.20 -4.34 11.74
CA GLY A 21 -16.60 -4.02 10.44
C GLY A 21 -15.55 -2.90 10.56
N LYS A 22 -14.60 -2.87 9.62
CA LYS A 22 -13.71 -1.71 9.47
C LYS A 22 -14.53 -0.50 9.00
N ARG A 23 -14.11 0.69 9.43
CA ARG A 23 -14.69 1.95 8.93
C ARG A 23 -14.53 2.03 7.41
N LEU A 24 -15.59 2.42 6.71
CA LEU A 24 -15.53 2.77 5.29
C LEU A 24 -14.76 4.08 5.13
N LYS A 25 -13.74 4.09 4.24
CA LYS A 25 -13.00 5.30 3.91
C LYS A 25 -13.89 6.25 3.10
N GLY A 26 -13.79 7.54 3.37
CA GLY A 26 -14.45 8.57 2.56
C GLY A 26 -13.79 8.72 1.18
N GLY A 27 -14.48 9.34 0.23
CA GLY A 27 -13.96 9.54 -1.13
C GLY A 27 -12.64 10.33 -1.16
N MET A 28 -12.50 11.34 -0.30
CA MET A 28 -11.24 12.10 -0.18
C MET A 28 -10.07 11.25 0.31
N GLU A 29 -10.31 10.34 1.27
CA GLU A 29 -9.27 9.43 1.78
C GLU A 29 -8.83 8.45 0.69
N LEU A 30 -9.77 7.90 -0.08
CA LEU A 30 -9.47 7.02 -1.21
C LEU A 30 -8.65 7.75 -2.28
N ALA A 31 -9.05 8.98 -2.63
CA ALA A 31 -8.34 9.78 -3.62
C ALA A 31 -6.92 10.17 -3.18
N MET A 32 -6.69 10.44 -1.89
CA MET A 32 -5.34 10.70 -1.38
C MET A 32 -4.46 9.45 -1.43
N GLU A 33 -4.98 8.28 -1.04
CA GLU A 33 -4.24 7.02 -1.10
C GLU A 33 -3.90 6.64 -2.55
N GLU A 34 -4.80 6.88 -3.50
CA GLU A 34 -4.55 6.64 -4.93
C GLU A 34 -3.43 7.55 -5.47
N LYS A 35 -3.46 8.85 -5.12
CA LYS A 35 -2.41 9.81 -5.50
C LYS A 35 -1.04 9.42 -4.96
N GLU A 36 -0.99 8.87 -3.74
CA GLU A 36 0.26 8.40 -3.14
C GLU A 36 0.85 7.18 -3.87
N LYS A 37 -0.02 6.26 -4.33
CA LYS A 37 0.38 5.11 -5.17
C LYS A 37 0.92 5.56 -6.53
N GLN A 38 0.31 6.59 -7.12
CA GLN A 38 0.73 7.15 -8.41
C GLN A 38 1.92 8.11 -8.25
N ARG A 39 3.08 7.56 -7.87
CA ARG A 39 4.34 8.33 -7.88
C ARG A 39 4.62 8.85 -9.29
N ARG A 40 4.93 10.14 -9.40
CA ARG A 40 5.33 10.78 -10.67
C ARG A 40 6.58 10.09 -11.22
N THR A 41 6.56 9.77 -12.52
CA THR A 41 7.73 9.32 -13.26
C THR A 41 8.60 10.51 -13.62
N CYS A 42 9.90 10.44 -13.35
CA CYS A 42 10.84 11.43 -13.85
C CYS A 42 10.90 11.38 -15.38
N SER A 43 10.67 12.50 -16.06
CA SER A 43 10.69 12.55 -17.52
C SER A 43 12.08 12.38 -18.14
N MET A 44 13.15 12.50 -17.34
CA MET A 44 14.54 12.36 -17.81
C MET A 44 15.04 10.92 -17.73
N CYS A 45 14.76 10.20 -16.64
CA CYS A 45 15.25 8.83 -16.44
C CYS A 45 14.14 7.75 -16.44
N GLY A 46 12.86 8.16 -16.55
CA GLY A 46 11.71 7.25 -16.53
C GLY A 46 11.39 6.63 -15.17
N LYS A 47 12.21 6.84 -14.13
CA LYS A 47 12.04 6.19 -12.81
C LYS A 47 10.99 6.88 -11.94
N LYS A 48 10.29 6.09 -11.12
CA LYS A 48 9.29 6.53 -10.12
C LYS A 48 9.91 6.75 -8.73
N GLU A 49 11.00 7.50 -8.69
CA GLU A 49 11.77 7.78 -7.47
C GLU A 49 11.48 9.19 -6.93
N LYS A 50 11.98 9.49 -5.72
CA LYS A 50 11.84 10.81 -5.06
C LYS A 50 12.76 11.87 -5.69
N HIS A 51 12.68 12.07 -7.00
CA HIS A 51 13.35 13.19 -7.66
C HIS A 51 12.51 13.73 -8.81
N ASN A 52 12.72 14.99 -9.15
CA ASN A 52 12.07 15.62 -10.30
C ASN A 52 13.08 15.74 -11.45
N LYS A 53 12.65 16.31 -12.59
CA LYS A 53 13.52 16.49 -13.75
C LYS A 53 14.82 17.21 -13.39
N ARG A 54 14.76 18.27 -12.56
CA ARG A 54 15.91 19.13 -12.21
C ARG A 54 16.88 18.46 -11.24
N SER A 55 16.39 17.59 -10.36
CA SER A 55 17.21 16.81 -9.42
C SER A 55 17.50 15.39 -9.91
N CYS A 56 17.31 15.11 -11.20
CA CYS A 56 17.52 13.78 -11.74
C CYS A 56 19.02 13.43 -11.70
N PRO A 57 19.40 12.30 -11.10
CA PRO A 57 20.81 11.91 -11.01
C PRO A 57 21.43 11.71 -12.40
N MET A 58 20.68 11.25 -13.40
CA MET A 58 21.18 11.14 -14.78
C MET A 58 21.63 12.49 -15.37
N LEU A 59 21.00 13.61 -14.98
CA LEU A 59 21.53 14.92 -15.37
C LEU A 59 22.91 15.13 -14.74
N LYS A 60 23.06 14.83 -13.45
CA LYS A 60 24.34 15.00 -12.76
C LYS A 60 25.45 14.13 -13.37
N GLU A 61 25.14 12.89 -13.75
CA GLU A 61 26.09 11.99 -14.43
C GLU A 61 26.52 12.53 -15.80
N MET A 62 25.60 13.11 -16.58
CA MET A 62 25.93 13.71 -17.90
C MET A 62 26.75 15.00 -17.80
N PHE A 63 26.65 15.75 -16.69
CA PHE A 63 27.40 16.99 -16.47
C PHE A 63 28.79 16.76 -15.84
N PHE A 64 28.99 15.69 -15.06
CA PHE A 64 30.29 15.37 -14.44
C PHE A 64 31.19 14.48 -15.31
N GLY A 65 30.65 13.77 -16.31
CA GLY A 65 31.37 12.78 -17.12
C GLY A 65 32.07 13.30 -18.39
N SER A 66 32.08 14.60 -18.66
CA SER A 66 32.63 15.19 -19.90
C SER A 66 34.09 15.70 -19.78
N SER A 67 34.87 15.20 -18.82
CA SER A 67 36.29 15.59 -18.64
C SER A 67 37.29 14.42 -18.73
N LEU A 68 36.98 13.33 -19.44
CA LEU A 68 37.91 12.23 -19.69
C LEU A 68 37.61 11.53 -21.03
N MET A 69 37.85 12.24 -22.14
CA MET A 69 38.35 11.69 -23.41
C MET A 69 39.19 12.77 -24.08
#